data_AF-A0A933WM94-F1
#
_entry.id   AF-A0A933WM94-F1
#
_cell.length_a   1.000
_cell.length_b   1.000
_cell.length_c   1.000
_cell.angle_alpha   90.00
_cell.angle_beta   90.00
_cell.angle_gamma   90.00
#
_symmetry.space_group_name_H-M   'P 1'
#
loop_
_entity.id
_entity.type
_entity.pdbx_description
1 polymer ?
#
loop_
_entity_poly.entity_id
_entity_poly.type
_entity_poly.pdbx_seq_one_letter_code
_entity_poly.pdbx_strand_id
1 'polypeptide(L)'
;MTTNEIDFQFIPNREVRQIPKGWQHPKDAAGKHIPLLPADYTFDDAEHAAGAAGLMPTPGTSAEIAAYETTTEGTPISPPFPNTPEGRRALVAYCAEHAFVFGHRRAGGEAWAAVLFGEGATVDGDGTVRA
;
A
#
# COMPACT_ATOMS: atom_id res chain seq x y z
N MET A 1 4.21 32.04 25.31
CA MET A 1 3.46 31.57 24.14
C MET A 1 4.01 30.21 23.79
N THR A 2 3.33 29.15 24.20
CA THR A 2 3.63 27.79 23.75
C THR A 2 3.14 27.66 22.32
N THR A 3 4.06 27.51 21.38
CA THR A 3 3.73 27.13 20.02
C THR A 3 3.00 25.80 20.12
N ASN A 4 1.70 25.76 19.81
CA ASN A 4 1.02 24.50 19.54
C ASN A 4 1.73 23.92 18.32
N GLU A 5 2.65 22.98 18.54
CA GLU A 5 3.09 22.09 17.48
C GLU A 5 1.84 21.34 17.03
N ILE A 6 1.32 21.72 15.87
CA ILE A 6 0.31 20.91 15.19
C ILE A 6 1.07 19.68 14.74
N ASP A 7 0.91 18.60 15.49
CA ASP A 7 1.39 17.27 15.14
C ASP A 7 0.57 16.84 13.91
N PHE A 8 1.08 17.13 12.72
CA PHE A 8 0.47 16.70 11.47
C PHE A 8 0.73 15.20 11.32
N GLN A 9 -0.08 14.39 11.99
CA GLN A 9 -0.06 12.95 11.75
C GLN A 9 -0.48 12.72 10.30
N PHE A 10 0.49 12.38 9.45
CA PHE A 10 0.19 11.91 8.11
C PHE A 10 -0.60 10.61 8.27
N ILE A 11 -1.89 10.63 7.94
CA ILE A 11 -2.70 9.41 7.81
C ILE A 11 -2.67 9.05 6.33
N PRO A 12 -1.66 8.32 5.84
CA PRO A 12 -1.67 7.87 4.46
C PRO A 12 -2.88 6.95 4.28
N ASN A 13 -3.82 7.34 3.43
CA ASN A 13 -4.85 6.42 2.92
C ASN A 13 -4.26 5.41 1.92
N ARG A 14 -2.99 5.03 2.15
CA ARG A 14 -2.12 4.27 1.27
C ARG A 14 -1.30 3.33 2.12
N GLU A 15 -1.12 2.11 1.66
CA GLU A 15 -0.29 1.15 2.38
C GLU A 15 0.40 0.20 1.40
N VAL A 16 1.52 -0.38 1.86
CA VAL A 16 2.18 -1.48 1.17
C VAL A 16 1.68 -2.79 1.73
N ARG A 17 1.21 -3.67 0.85
CA ARG A 17 0.86 -5.05 1.23
C ARG A 17 1.78 -6.03 0.55
N GLN A 18 2.10 -7.09 1.29
CA GLN A 18 2.80 -8.25 0.74
C GLN A 18 1.78 -9.21 0.12
N ILE A 19 2.17 -9.82 -1.00
CA ILE A 19 1.35 -10.78 -1.74
C ILE A 19 2.21 -11.96 -2.22
N PRO A 20 1.64 -13.16 -2.41
CA PRO A 20 2.37 -14.27 -2.99
C PRO A 20 2.90 -13.91 -4.37
N LYS A 21 4.13 -14.33 -4.68
CA LYS A 21 4.74 -14.11 -6.00
C LYS A 21 3.83 -14.58 -7.14
N GLY A 22 3.57 -13.69 -8.10
CA GLY A 22 2.74 -13.97 -9.29
C GLY A 22 1.23 -13.96 -9.04
N TRP A 23 0.78 -13.71 -7.80
CA TRP A 23 -0.63 -13.56 -7.50
C TRP A 23 -1.22 -12.34 -8.24
N GLN A 24 -2.44 -12.51 -8.75
CA GLN A 24 -3.15 -11.47 -9.47
C GLN A 24 -4.35 -10.99 -8.66
N HIS A 25 -4.44 -9.68 -8.44
CA HIS A 25 -5.55 -9.10 -7.70
C HIS A 25 -6.88 -9.35 -8.42
N PRO A 26 -7.89 -9.93 -7.75
CA PRO A 26 -9.12 -10.33 -8.41
C PRO A 26 -9.87 -9.12 -8.98
N LYS A 27 -10.59 -9.37 -10.07
CA LYS A 27 -11.42 -8.40 -10.78
C LYS A 27 -12.85 -8.91 -10.89
N ASP A 28 -13.81 -8.01 -10.87
CA ASP A 28 -15.22 -8.32 -11.12
C ASP A 28 -15.47 -8.60 -12.60
N ALA A 29 -16.72 -8.93 -12.94
CA ALA A 29 -17.14 -9.21 -14.32
C ALA A 29 -16.96 -8.01 -15.27
N ALA A 30 -16.84 -6.79 -14.75
CA ALA A 30 -16.57 -5.57 -15.52
C ALA A 30 -15.07 -5.27 -15.63
N GLY A 31 -14.20 -6.10 -15.05
CA GLY A 31 -12.75 -5.93 -15.07
C GLY A 31 -12.22 -4.92 -14.04
N LYS A 32 -13.06 -4.45 -13.11
CA LYS A 32 -12.65 -3.57 -12.01
C LYS A 32 -12.09 -4.40 -10.87
N HIS A 33 -11.04 -3.90 -10.20
CA HIS A 33 -10.49 -4.58 -9.02
C HIS A 33 -11.53 -4.68 -7.90
N ILE A 34 -11.61 -5.87 -7.30
CA ILE A 34 -12.44 -6.15 -6.13
C ILE A 34 -11.64 -5.72 -4.89
N PRO A 35 -12.14 -4.81 -4.04
CA PRO A 35 -11.49 -4.47 -2.77
C PRO A 35 -11.29 -5.71 -1.90
N LEU A 36 -10.10 -5.83 -1.31
CA LEU A 36 -9.78 -6.88 -0.35
C LEU A 36 -9.15 -6.23 0.87
N LEU A 37 -9.52 -6.64 2.08
CA LEU A 37 -8.92 -6.20 3.33
C LEU A 37 -7.61 -6.98 3.61
N PRO A 38 -6.71 -6.49 4.49
CA PRO A 38 -5.51 -7.22 4.89
C PRO A 38 -5.79 -8.67 5.34
N ALA A 39 -4.82 -9.57 5.13
CA ALA A 39 -4.99 -11.00 5.40
C ALA A 39 -5.23 -11.31 6.89
N ASP A 40 -4.80 -10.41 7.78
CA ASP A 40 -4.92 -10.47 9.23
C ASP A 40 -6.06 -9.59 9.76
N TYR A 41 -6.90 -9.02 8.89
CA TYR A 41 -8.03 -8.20 9.31
C TYR A 41 -9.05 -9.03 10.10
N THR A 42 -9.36 -8.57 11.31
CA THR A 42 -10.36 -9.20 12.17
C THR A 42 -11.67 -8.42 12.10
N PHE A 43 -12.77 -9.14 11.95
CA PHE A 43 -14.10 -8.54 12.07
C PHE A 43 -14.56 -8.65 13.52
N ASP A 44 -15.01 -7.53 14.08
CA ASP A 44 -15.50 -7.47 15.47
C ASP A 44 -16.81 -8.26 15.65
N ASP A 45 -17.53 -8.49 14.55
CA ASP A 45 -18.87 -9.08 14.57
C ASP A 45 -18.93 -10.39 13.75
N ALA A 46 -19.56 -11.42 14.33
CA ALA A 46 -19.67 -12.76 13.75
C ALA A 46 -20.38 -12.79 12.37
N GLU A 47 -21.20 -11.78 12.06
CA GLU A 47 -21.92 -11.64 10.80
C GLU A 47 -21.00 -11.31 9.61
N HIS A 48 -19.84 -10.69 9.85
CA HIS A 48 -18.84 -10.37 8.83
C HIS A 48 -17.75 -11.45 8.67
N ALA A 49 -17.55 -12.32 9.67
CA ALA A 49 -16.57 -13.40 9.62
C ALA A 49 -16.90 -14.52 8.61
N ALA A 50 -18.15 -14.59 8.13
CA ALA A 50 -18.63 -15.66 7.25
C ALA A 50 -18.15 -15.57 5.78
N GLY A 51 -17.30 -14.60 5.43
CA GLY A 51 -16.85 -14.36 4.06
C GLY A 51 -15.36 -14.08 3.93
N ALA A 52 -14.51 -15.12 3.95
CA ALA A 52 -13.10 -15.01 3.55
C ALA A 52 -12.90 -14.48 2.10
N ALA A 53 -13.99 -14.30 1.33
CA ALA A 53 -14.02 -13.75 -0.02
C ALA A 53 -13.61 -12.26 -0.12
N GLY A 54 -13.32 -11.60 1.00
CA GLY A 54 -12.91 -10.19 1.06
C GLY A 54 -11.50 -9.96 1.62
N LEU A 55 -10.67 -11.00 1.81
CA LEU A 55 -9.34 -10.85 2.40
C LEU A 55 -8.23 -11.08 1.37
N MET A 56 -7.10 -10.39 1.58
CA MET A 56 -5.85 -10.62 0.87
C MET A 56 -5.30 -12.02 1.19
N PRO A 57 -4.59 -12.67 0.26
CA PRO A 57 -3.92 -13.94 0.55
C PRO A 57 -2.82 -13.74 1.60
N THR A 58 -2.59 -14.74 2.45
CA THR A 58 -1.41 -14.78 3.31
C THR A 58 -0.15 -14.78 2.43
N PRO A 59 0.84 -13.90 2.69
CA PRO A 59 2.09 -13.92 1.96
C PRO A 59 2.79 -15.27 2.12
N GLY A 60 3.20 -15.88 1.01
CA GLY A 60 4.05 -17.08 1.04
C GLY A 60 5.52 -16.73 1.37
N THR A 61 6.41 -17.72 1.31
CA THR A 61 7.87 -17.53 1.54
C THR A 61 8.55 -16.68 0.46
N SER A 62 7.96 -16.59 -0.73
CA SER A 62 8.35 -15.65 -1.79
C SER A 62 7.23 -14.63 -1.95
N ALA A 63 7.50 -13.39 -1.54
CA ALA A 63 6.54 -12.31 -1.55
C ALA A 63 6.93 -11.20 -2.52
N GLU A 64 5.91 -10.64 -3.17
CA GLU A 64 5.94 -9.36 -3.87
C GLU A 64 5.24 -8.31 -3.00
N ILE A 65 5.44 -7.04 -3.32
CA ILE A 65 4.80 -5.89 -2.68
C ILE A 65 4.03 -5.08 -3.71
N ALA A 66 2.89 -4.54 -3.31
CA ALA A 66 2.13 -3.57 -4.09
C ALA A 66 1.58 -2.48 -3.17
N ALA A 67 1.35 -1.29 -3.74
CA ALA A 67 0.70 -0.19 -3.05
C ALA A 67 -0.82 -0.28 -3.22
N TYR A 68 -1.55 -0.03 -2.14
CA TYR A 68 -3.00 -0.10 -2.05
C TYR A 68 -3.58 1.22 -1.55
N GLU A 69 -4.81 1.52 -1.94
CA GLU A 69 -5.61 2.58 -1.34
C GLU A 69 -6.53 2.01 -0.26
N THR A 70 -6.44 2.55 0.96
CA THR A 70 -7.23 2.07 2.11
C THR A 70 -8.63 2.65 2.16
N THR A 71 -8.87 3.85 1.60
CA THR A 71 -10.22 4.45 1.53
C THR A 71 -11.20 3.63 0.69
N THR A 72 -10.69 2.90 -0.31
CA THR A 72 -11.48 1.96 -1.11
C THR A 72 -11.36 0.53 -0.59
N GLU A 73 -10.97 0.37 0.67
CA GLU A 73 -10.84 -0.91 1.36
C GLU A 73 -9.87 -1.88 0.66
N GLY A 74 -8.81 -1.35 0.04
CA GLY A 74 -7.74 -2.15 -0.55
C GLY A 74 -7.84 -2.36 -2.06
N THR A 75 -8.14 -1.30 -2.81
CA THR A 75 -7.94 -1.31 -4.27
C THR A 75 -6.45 -1.11 -4.57
N PRO A 76 -5.82 -1.95 -5.43
CA PRO A 76 -4.42 -1.78 -5.80
C PRO A 76 -4.23 -0.52 -6.65
N ILE A 77 -3.18 0.25 -6.37
CA ILE A 77 -2.79 1.46 -7.13
C ILE A 77 -1.46 1.28 -7.88
N SER A 78 -0.80 0.14 -7.70
CA SER A 78 0.41 -0.24 -8.42
C SER A 78 0.33 -1.70 -8.90
N PRO A 79 1.14 -2.09 -9.91
CA PRO A 79 1.45 -3.49 -10.15
C PRO A 79 2.27 -4.08 -8.98
N PRO A 80 2.43 -5.42 -8.93
CA PRO A 80 3.34 -6.08 -8.00
C PRO A 80 4.81 -5.81 -8.35
N PHE A 81 5.64 -5.65 -7.32
CA PHE A 81 7.09 -5.56 -7.41
C PHE A 81 7.75 -6.58 -6.48
N PRO A 82 8.97 -7.09 -6.78
CA PRO A 82 9.67 -7.96 -5.86
C PRO A 82 9.85 -7.33 -4.47
N ASN A 83 9.65 -8.07 -3.38
CA ASN A 83 9.93 -7.57 -2.03
C ASN A 83 11.44 -7.57 -1.75
N THR A 84 12.16 -6.68 -2.43
CA THR A 84 13.62 -6.48 -2.39
C THR A 84 13.90 -4.98 -2.34
N PRO A 85 15.09 -4.52 -1.95
CA PRO A 85 15.45 -3.11 -2.01
C PRO A 85 15.14 -2.48 -3.38
N GLU A 86 15.58 -3.13 -4.47
CA GLU A 86 15.36 -2.66 -5.83
C GLU A 86 13.87 -2.59 -6.18
N GLY A 87 13.08 -3.57 -5.73
CA GLY A 87 11.64 -3.58 -5.92
C GLY A 87 10.90 -2.50 -5.12
N ARG A 88 11.35 -2.15 -3.91
CA ARG A 88 10.81 -1.01 -3.14
C ARG A 88 11.08 0.30 -3.84
N ARG A 89 12.29 0.48 -4.37
CA ARG A 89 12.63 1.65 -5.19
C ARG A 89 11.76 1.73 -6.46
N ALA A 90 11.57 0.60 -7.14
CA ALA A 90 10.72 0.55 -8.32
C ALA A 90 9.24 0.88 -8.01
N LEU A 91 8.73 0.39 -6.88
CA LEU A 91 7.38 0.72 -6.40
C LEU A 91 7.23 2.23 -6.14
N VAL A 92 8.18 2.85 -5.43
CA VAL A 92 8.17 4.30 -5.16
C VAL A 92 8.22 5.11 -6.45
N ALA A 93 9.10 4.72 -7.38
CA ALA A 93 9.20 5.39 -8.68
C ALA A 93 7.89 5.29 -9.47
N TYR A 94 7.27 4.10 -9.50
CA TYR A 94 5.98 3.91 -10.16
C TYR A 94 4.90 4.80 -9.56
N CYS A 95 4.79 4.86 -8.23
CA CYS A 95 3.78 5.69 -7.57
C CYS A 95 3.99 7.19 -7.84
N ALA A 96 5.24 7.66 -7.87
CA ALA A 96 5.56 9.04 -8.24
C ALA A 96 5.12 9.39 -9.67
N GLU A 97 5.20 8.43 -10.59
CA GLU A 97 4.86 8.62 -12.00
C GLU A 97 3.37 8.38 -12.32
N HIS A 98 2.69 7.50 -11.58
CA HIS A 98 1.37 7.01 -11.99
C HIS A 98 0.26 7.19 -10.96
N ALA A 99 0.58 7.47 -9.69
CA ALA A 99 -0.40 7.52 -8.62
C ALA A 99 -0.63 8.94 -8.07
N PHE A 100 -1.79 9.13 -7.44
CA PHE A 100 -2.13 10.33 -6.71
C PHE A 100 -2.07 10.08 -5.20
N VAL A 101 -1.47 11.01 -4.47
CA VAL A 101 -1.43 10.97 -3.00
C VAL A 101 -2.76 11.40 -2.39
N PHE A 102 -3.45 12.37 -3.02
CA PHE A 102 -4.78 12.82 -2.62
C PHE A 102 -5.46 13.56 -3.78
N GLY A 103 -6.70 13.21 -4.11
CA GLY A 103 -7.40 13.78 -5.27
C GLY A 103 -6.58 13.63 -6.55
N HIS A 104 -6.28 14.76 -7.21
CA HIS A 104 -5.43 14.80 -8.42
C HIS A 104 -3.99 15.26 -8.13
N ARG A 105 -3.55 15.25 -6.86
CA ARG A 105 -2.22 15.72 -6.47
C ARG A 105 -1.18 14.61 -6.64
N ARG A 106 -0.09 14.95 -7.32
CA ARG A 106 1.11 14.10 -7.47
C ARG A 106 2.16 14.48 -6.42
N ALA A 107 3.06 13.55 -6.14
CA ALA A 107 4.18 13.75 -5.22
C ALA A 107 5.44 13.09 -5.78
N GLY A 108 6.61 13.58 -5.39
CA GLY A 108 7.91 12.99 -5.75
C GLY A 108 8.23 11.73 -4.96
N GLY A 109 9.38 11.11 -5.27
CA GLY A 109 9.79 9.85 -4.67
C GLY A 109 9.94 9.88 -3.15
N GLU A 110 10.54 10.92 -2.57
CA GLU A 110 10.70 11.05 -1.11
C GLU A 110 9.35 11.10 -0.38
N ALA A 111 8.40 11.89 -0.90
CA ALA A 111 7.06 11.93 -0.34
C ALA A 111 6.34 10.57 -0.46
N TRP A 112 6.53 9.85 -1.58
CA TRP A 112 5.98 8.50 -1.73
C TRP A 112 6.67 7.46 -0.84
N ALA A 113 7.96 7.60 -0.56
CA ALA A 113 8.67 6.77 0.41
C ALA A 113 8.04 6.94 1.80
N ALA A 114 7.80 8.20 2.20
CA ALA A 114 7.14 8.49 3.47
C ALA A 114 5.70 7.93 3.52
N VAL A 115 4.95 8.06 2.42
CA VAL A 115 3.59 7.53 2.29
C VAL A 115 3.54 6.01 2.45
N LEU A 116 4.48 5.29 1.83
CA LEU A 116 4.42 3.84 1.72
C LEU A 116 5.12 3.12 2.87
N PHE A 117 6.13 3.75 3.49
CA PHE A 117 7.00 3.11 4.46
C PHE A 117 7.10 3.83 5.81
N GLY A 118 6.35 4.93 6.00
CA GLY A 118 6.24 5.64 7.28
C GLY A 118 6.79 7.07 7.22
N GLU A 119 6.33 7.93 8.12
CA GLU A 119 6.80 9.32 8.18
C GLU A 119 8.32 9.40 8.38
N GLY A 120 8.97 10.33 7.66
CA GLY A 120 10.42 10.44 7.63
C GLY A 120 11.12 9.40 6.75
N ALA A 121 10.39 8.42 6.20
CA ALA A 121 11.03 7.37 5.44
C ALA A 121 11.60 7.86 4.10
N THR A 122 12.82 7.45 3.80
CA THR A 122 13.47 7.62 2.50
C THR A 122 13.75 6.26 1.87
N VAL A 123 13.77 6.22 0.54
CA VAL A 123 14.27 5.06 -0.20
C VAL A 123 15.52 5.49 -0.95
N ASP A 124 16.67 4.96 -0.51
CA ASP A 124 17.98 5.28 -1.04
C ASP A 124 18.14 4.82 -2.50
N GLY A 125 19.22 5.24 -3.17
CA GLY A 125 19.54 4.81 -4.52
C GLY A 125 19.71 3.29 -4.69
N ASP A 126 20.09 2.60 -3.61
CA ASP A 126 20.17 1.14 -3.52
C ASP A 126 18.85 0.46 -3.11
N GLY A 127 17.80 1.24 -2.85
CA GLY A 127 16.48 0.75 -2.48
C GLY A 127 16.30 0.42 -1.00
N THR A 128 17.30 0.69 -0.17
CA THR A 128 17.18 0.60 1.29
C THR A 128 16.18 1.62 1.79
N VAL A 129 15.24 1.18 2.63
CA VAL A 129 14.32 2.07 3.34
C VAL A 129 14.99 2.52 4.64
N ARG A 130 15.10 3.82 4.86
CA ARG A 130 15.50 4.41 6.16
C ARG A 130 14.31 5.15 6.73
N ALA A 131 14.15 5.14 8.05
CA ALA A 131 13.15 5.91 8.79
C ALA A 131 13.84 6.62 9.96
#